data_AF-A0A967T358-F1
#
_entry.id   AF-A0A967T358-F1
#
_cell.length_a   1.000
_cell.length_b   1.000
_cell.length_c   1.000
_cell.angle_alpha   90.00
_cell.angle_beta   90.00
_cell.angle_gamma   90.00
#
_symmetry.space_group_name_H-M   'P 1'
#
loop_
_entity.id
_entity.type
_entity.pdbx_description
1 polymer ?
#
loop_
_entity_poly.entity_id
_entity_poly.type
_entity_poly.pdbx_seq_one_letter_code
_entity_poly.pdbx_strand_id
1 'polypeptide(L)'
;MKRLIPLLLLITGYALADTEVVSIAASTKGTLFDQAGTAVAKVATNHGDLRSTLRNYTSANVFIPAIARAQVDFGVANQYEV
;
A
#
# COMPACT_ATOMS: atom_id res chain seq x y z
N MET A 1 54.75 -15.29 -5.04
CA MET A 1 53.42 -15.88 -4.79
C MET A 1 52.38 -14.85 -5.17
N LYS A 2 51.88 -14.93 -6.42
CA LYS A 2 50.98 -13.93 -7.02
C LYS A 2 49.54 -14.45 -6.89
N ARG A 3 48.72 -13.62 -6.22
CA ARG A 3 47.30 -13.31 -6.51
C ARG A 3 46.39 -14.49 -6.85
N LEU A 4 45.48 -14.84 -5.94
CA LEU A 4 44.19 -15.47 -6.26
C LEU A 4 43.26 -15.35 -5.04
N ILE A 5 42.81 -14.12 -4.78
CA ILE A 5 41.59 -13.87 -4.00
C ILE A 5 40.73 -12.95 -4.87
N PRO A 6 39.85 -13.51 -5.70
CA PRO A 6 38.57 -12.86 -5.91
C PRO A 6 37.48 -13.93 -5.82
N LEU A 7 37.20 -14.40 -4.60
CA LEU A 7 35.97 -15.14 -4.30
C LEU A 7 35.03 -14.35 -3.37
N LEU A 8 35.47 -13.16 -2.95
CA LEU A 8 34.68 -12.21 -2.18
C LEU A 8 34.10 -11.21 -3.17
N LEU A 9 32.78 -11.00 -3.13
CA LEU A 9 32.02 -9.98 -3.88
C LEU A 9 31.34 -10.42 -5.19
N LEU A 10 30.62 -11.54 -5.19
CA LEU A 10 29.63 -11.82 -6.24
C LEU A 10 28.30 -12.33 -5.70
N ILE A 11 27.78 -11.69 -4.65
CA ILE A 11 26.40 -11.96 -4.21
C ILE A 11 25.59 -10.71 -3.83
N THR A 12 25.98 -9.56 -4.37
CA THR A 12 25.33 -8.24 -4.14
C THR A 12 24.14 -7.98 -5.06
N GLY A 13 23.26 -8.97 -5.29
CA GLY A 13 22.22 -8.81 -6.29
C GLY A 13 20.99 -9.70 -6.14
N TYR A 14 20.71 -10.25 -4.96
CA TYR A 14 19.37 -10.81 -4.74
C TYR A 14 18.40 -9.62 -4.73
N ALA A 15 17.72 -9.43 -5.85
CA ALA A 15 16.58 -8.55 -5.95
C ALA A 15 15.59 -8.91 -4.83
N LEU A 16 15.47 -8.04 -3.84
CA LEU A 16 14.30 -8.02 -2.99
C LEU A 16 13.16 -7.59 -3.91
N ALA A 17 12.39 -8.57 -4.40
CA ALA A 17 11.08 -8.31 -4.96
C ALA A 17 10.17 -7.88 -3.81
N ASP A 18 10.40 -6.68 -3.28
CA ASP A 18 9.61 -6.11 -2.20
C ASP A 18 8.33 -5.58 -2.83
N THR A 19 7.27 -6.39 -2.79
CA THR A 19 5.96 -5.96 -3.28
C THR A 19 5.48 -4.83 -2.37
N GLU A 20 5.39 -3.61 -2.91
CA GLU A 20 5.00 -2.43 -2.16
C GLU A 20 3.65 -2.68 -1.47
N VAL A 21 3.65 -2.64 -0.13
CA VAL A 21 2.46 -2.85 0.68
C VAL A 21 1.82 -1.50 0.96
N VAL A 22 0.64 -1.28 0.40
CA VAL A 22 -0.12 -0.05 0.58
C VAL A 22 -1.39 -0.29 1.39
N SER A 23 -1.86 0.75 2.03
CA SER A 23 -3.05 0.77 2.87
C SER A 23 -4.06 1.74 2.27
N ILE A 24 -5.31 1.28 2.18
CA ILE A 24 -6.41 2.00 1.57
C ILE A 24 -7.47 2.22 2.66
N ALA A 25 -7.70 3.48 3.02
CA ALA A 25 -8.76 3.86 3.92
C ALA A 25 -10.12 3.84 3.22
N ALA A 26 -11.12 3.35 3.94
CA ALA A 26 -12.52 3.50 3.58
C ALA A 26 -13.36 3.80 4.83
N SER A 27 -14.58 4.28 4.64
CA SER A 27 -15.55 4.42 5.73
C SER A 27 -15.99 3.06 6.30
N THR A 28 -16.96 3.07 7.22
CA THR A 28 -17.44 1.91 7.96
C THR A 28 -17.76 0.71 7.05
N LYS A 29 -17.45 -0.50 7.53
CA LYS A 29 -17.81 -1.77 6.89
C LYS A 29 -19.26 -1.77 6.40
N GLY A 30 -19.48 -2.26 5.19
CA GLY A 30 -20.81 -2.37 4.57
C GLY A 30 -21.31 -1.11 3.87
N THR A 31 -20.58 0.02 3.96
CA THR A 31 -20.91 1.22 3.18
C THR A 31 -20.45 1.11 1.72
N LEU A 32 -20.94 2.01 0.86
CA LEU A 32 -20.44 2.14 -0.51
C LEU A 32 -18.92 2.34 -0.56
N PHE A 33 -18.37 3.14 0.36
CA PHE A 33 -16.93 3.41 0.41
C PHE A 33 -16.11 2.18 0.78
N ASP A 34 -16.63 1.32 1.67
CA ASP A 34 -16.02 0.02 2.00
C ASP A 34 -16.01 -0.91 0.79
N GLN A 35 -17.13 -0.99 0.05
CA GLN A 35 -17.22 -1.82 -1.15
C GLN A 35 -16.31 -1.30 -2.27
N ALA A 36 -16.29 0.01 -2.50
CA ALA A 36 -15.44 0.65 -3.49
C ALA A 36 -13.95 0.47 -3.14
N GLY A 37 -13.56 0.72 -1.89
CA GLY A 37 -12.19 0.50 -1.41
C GLY A 37 -11.77 -0.97 -1.54
N THR A 38 -12.67 -1.92 -1.23
CA THR A 38 -12.42 -3.35 -1.42
C THR A 38 -12.18 -3.68 -2.89
N ALA A 39 -12.98 -3.13 -3.80
CA ALA A 39 -12.82 -3.34 -5.24
C ALA A 39 -11.47 -2.78 -5.74
N VAL A 40 -11.12 -1.56 -5.33
CA VAL A 40 -9.82 -0.94 -5.65
C VAL A 40 -8.67 -1.78 -5.11
N ALA A 41 -8.74 -2.22 -3.84
CA ALA A 41 -7.70 -3.05 -3.24
C ALA A 41 -7.52 -4.39 -3.99
N LYS A 42 -8.64 -5.02 -4.38
CA LYS A 42 -8.61 -6.27 -5.14
C LYS A 42 -7.98 -6.07 -6.52
N VAL A 43 -8.33 -4.99 -7.21
CA VAL A 43 -7.74 -4.69 -8.53
C VAL A 43 -6.26 -4.36 -8.40
N ALA A 44 -5.86 -3.52 -7.44
CA ALA A 44 -4.46 -3.18 -7.20
C ALA A 44 -3.62 -4.44 -6.88
N THR A 45 -4.15 -5.35 -6.07
CA THR A 45 -3.47 -6.58 -5.65
C THR A 45 -3.41 -7.64 -6.74
N ASN A 46 -4.47 -7.79 -7.55
CA ASN A 46 -4.56 -8.88 -8.51
C ASN A 46 -4.11 -8.51 -9.93
N HIS A 47 -4.09 -7.22 -10.25
CA HIS A 47 -3.83 -6.71 -11.60
C HIS A 47 -2.78 -5.58 -11.63
N GLY A 48 -2.23 -5.19 -10.48
CA GLY A 48 -1.11 -4.27 -10.39
C GLY A 48 0.05 -4.90 -9.62
N ASP A 49 1.04 -4.06 -9.30
CA ASP A 49 2.25 -4.47 -8.58
C ASP A 49 2.18 -4.15 -7.07
N LEU A 50 1.00 -3.76 -6.56
CA LEU A 50 0.81 -3.31 -5.18
C LEU A 50 0.08 -4.37 -4.36
N ARG A 51 0.63 -4.75 -3.21
CA ARG A 51 -0.14 -5.50 -2.19
C ARG A 51 -0.93 -4.50 -1.37
N SER A 52 -2.25 -4.52 -1.46
CA SER A 52 -3.07 -3.54 -0.75
C SER A 52 -3.86 -4.13 0.40
N THR A 53 -4.05 -3.34 1.45
CA THR A 53 -4.89 -3.69 2.60
C THR A 53 -5.97 -2.63 2.80
N LEU A 54 -7.21 -3.06 3.03
CA LEU A 54 -8.30 -2.15 3.34
C LEU A 54 -8.36 -1.90 4.85
N ARG A 55 -8.37 -0.62 5.26
CA ARG A 55 -8.58 -0.21 6.65
C ARG A 55 -9.86 0.62 6.76
N ASN A 56 -10.83 0.13 7.53
CA ASN A 56 -12.06 0.87 7.77
C ASN A 56 -11.88 1.90 8.89
N TYR A 57 -12.56 3.03 8.71
CA TYR A 57 -12.63 4.16 9.61
C TYR A 57 -14.08 4.61 9.78
N THR A 58 -14.34 5.41 10.81
CA THR A 58 -15.69 5.96 11.06
C THR A 58 -16.14 6.95 9.99
N SER A 59 -15.23 7.75 9.42
CA SER A 59 -15.50 8.70 8.33
C SER A 59 -14.22 9.19 7.65
N ALA A 60 -14.36 9.90 6.52
CA ALA A 60 -13.22 10.49 5.82
C ALA A 60 -12.58 11.67 6.58
N ASN A 61 -13.37 12.42 7.36
CA ASN A 61 -12.86 13.35 8.39
C ASN A 61 -11.82 12.74 9.35
N VAL A 62 -11.82 11.42 9.56
CA VAL A 62 -10.82 10.74 10.41
C VAL A 62 -9.61 10.27 9.62
N PHE A 63 -9.81 9.67 8.45
CA PHE A 63 -8.69 9.08 7.70
C PHE A 63 -7.95 10.06 6.80
N ILE A 64 -8.56 11.18 6.36
CA ILE A 64 -7.87 12.21 5.57
C ILE A 64 -6.68 12.79 6.36
N PRO A 65 -6.83 13.18 7.64
CA PRO A 65 -5.68 13.57 8.46
C PRO A 65 -4.66 12.44 8.65
N ALA A 66 -5.09 11.17 8.63
CA ALA A 66 -4.18 10.03 8.72
C ALA A 66 -3.33 9.87 7.44
N ILE A 67 -3.92 10.12 6.26
CA ILE A 67 -3.20 10.18 4.97
C ILE A 67 -2.19 11.32 4.98
N ALA A 68 -2.60 12.52 5.41
CA ALA A 68 -1.68 13.67 5.51
C ALA A 68 -0.49 13.43 6.45
N ARG A 69 -0.64 12.51 7.42
CA ARG A 69 0.43 12.07 8.33
C ARG A 69 1.15 10.80 7.88
N ALA A 70 0.92 10.33 6.64
CA ALA A 70 1.48 9.09 6.10
C ALA A 70 1.20 7.84 6.97
N GLN A 71 0.07 7.82 7.67
CA GLN A 71 -0.38 6.67 8.48
C GLN A 71 -1.27 5.71 7.67
N VAL A 72 -1.77 6.18 6.52
CA VAL A 72 -2.44 5.43 5.45
C VAL A 72 -2.00 6.03 4.13
N ASP A 73 -1.93 5.22 3.08
CA ASP A 73 -1.40 5.66 1.79
C ASP A 73 -2.49 6.31 0.91
N PHE A 74 -3.68 5.70 0.87
CA PHE A 74 -4.80 6.15 0.04
C PHE A 74 -6.13 6.18 0.80
N GLY A 75 -7.15 6.81 0.23
CA GLY A 75 -8.50 6.78 0.79
C GLY A 75 -9.58 6.98 -0.26
N VAL A 76 -10.73 6.36 -0.05
CA VAL A 76 -11.93 6.56 -0.88
C VAL A 76 -12.90 7.50 -0.17
N ALA A 77 -13.01 8.72 -0.69
CA ALA A 77 -13.86 9.78 -0.14
C ALA A 77 -14.57 10.55 -1.26
N ASN A 78 -15.54 11.37 -0.88
CA ASN A 78 -16.07 12.40 -1.78
C ASN A 78 -14.98 13.45 -2.06
N GLN A 79 -14.93 13.97 -3.28
CA GLN A 79 -13.98 15.03 -3.65
C GLN A 79 -14.18 16.32 -2.83
N TYR A 80 -15.40 16.54 -2.35
CA TYR A 80 -15.77 17.60 -1.42
C TYR A 80 -16.49 16.95 -0.24
N GLU A 81 -15.81 16.83 0.90
CA GLU A 81 -16.49 16.66 2.19
C GLU A 81 -16.93 18.05 2.67
N VAL A 82 -18.19 18.18 3.06
CA VAL A 82 -18.75 19.41 3.67
C VAL A 82 -18.67 19.29 5.18
#